data_AF-A0A961BYG6-F1
#
_entry.id   AF-A0A961BYG6-F1
#
_cell.length_a   1.000
_cell.length_b   1.000
_cell.length_c   1.000
_cell.angle_alpha   90.00
_cell.angle_beta   90.00
_cell.angle_gamma   90.00
#
_symmetry.space_group_name_H-M   'P 1'
#
loop_
_entity.id
_entity.type
_entity.pdbx_description
1 polymer ?
#
loop_
_entity_poly.entity_id
_entity_poly.type
_entity_poly.pdbx_seq_one_letter_code
_entity_poly.pdbx_strand_id
1 'polypeptide(L)' 'MGLFRRRPRSSAGEPISDSKAARTHLQQFASTRRGVEAYVEPPTNVTAPTIVLVAWDGEWTRRAVR' A
#
# COMPACT_ATOMS: atom_id res chain seq x y z
N MET A 1 36.75 -23.11 8.53
CA MET A 1 36.36 -21.83 9.15
C MET A 1 35.85 -20.88 8.08
N GLY A 2 34.52 -20.68 7.98
CA GLY A 2 33.91 -19.80 6.98
C GLY A 2 32.48 -19.49 7.40
N LEU A 3 32.32 -18.62 8.41
CA LEU A 3 31.08 -18.37 9.15
C LEU A 3 30.45 -17.02 8.81
N PHE A 4 30.20 -16.70 7.54
CA PHE A 4 29.37 -15.54 7.19
C PHE A 4 28.53 -15.81 5.94
N ARG A 5 27.53 -16.68 6.08
CA ARG A 5 26.47 -16.82 5.07
C ARG A 5 25.44 -15.73 5.30
N ARG A 6 25.47 -14.69 4.46
CA ARG A 6 24.47 -13.61 4.48
C ARG A 6 23.11 -14.20 4.11
N ARG A 7 22.27 -14.44 5.11
CA ARG A 7 20.88 -14.87 4.93
C ARG A 7 20.15 -13.74 4.19
N PRO A 8 19.50 -13.98 3.04
CA PRO A 8 18.69 -12.96 2.41
C PRO A 8 17.60 -12.56 3.42
N ARG A 9 17.57 -11.28 3.78
CA ARG A 9 16.49 -10.73 4.59
C ARG A 9 15.26 -10.79 3.70
N SER A 10 14.41 -11.78 3.91
CA SER A 10 13.03 -11.71 3.47
C SER A 10 12.47 -10.43 4.08
N SER A 11 12.16 -9.44 3.25
CA SER A 11 11.49 -8.21 3.66
C SER A 11 10.10 -8.58 4.18
N ALA A 12 10.05 -8.98 5.45
CA ALA A 12 8.84 -9.10 6.23
C ALA A 12 8.43 -7.67 6.62
N GLY A 13 7.62 -7.05 5.77
CA GLY A 13 7.09 -5.70 5.97
C GLY A 13 6.85 -5.04 4.63
N GLU A 14 5.57 -4.95 4.28
CA GLU A 14 5.01 -4.42 3.02
C GLU A 14 5.10 -5.40 1.83
N PRO A 15 3.97 -6.00 1.39
CA PRO A 15 3.95 -6.65 0.09
C PRO A 15 4.35 -5.58 -0.93
N ILE A 16 5.31 -5.92 -1.79
CA ILE A 16 5.64 -5.13 -2.98
C ILE A 16 4.35 -5.06 -3.79
N SER A 17 3.55 -4.03 -3.53
CA SER A 17 2.25 -3.88 -4.16
C SER A 17 2.55 -3.55 -5.61
N ASP A 18 2.20 -4.47 -6.50
CA ASP A 18 2.19 -4.20 -7.92
C ASP A 18 1.37 -2.91 -8.14
N SER A 19 2.02 -1.85 -8.59
CA SER A 19 1.40 -0.51 -8.64
C SER A 19 0.14 -0.50 -9.50
N LYS A 20 0.07 -1.37 -10.51
CA LYS A 20 -1.13 -1.56 -11.33
C LYS A 20 -2.23 -2.24 -10.53
N ALA A 21 -1.94 -3.30 -9.78
CA ALA A 21 -2.91 -3.92 -8.88
C ALA A 21 -3.43 -2.94 -7.80
N ALA A 22 -2.54 -2.13 -7.21
CA ALA A 22 -2.93 -1.09 -6.26
C ALA A 22 -3.90 -0.08 -6.91
N ARG A 23 -3.55 0.41 -8.09
CA ARG A 23 -4.39 1.37 -8.83
C ARG A 23 -5.75 0.78 -9.18
N THR A 24 -5.79 -0.44 -9.71
CA THR A 24 -7.05 -1.13 -10.02
C THR A 24 -7.92 -1.29 -8.77
N HIS A 25 -7.33 -1.70 -7.66
CA HIS A 25 -8.04 -1.84 -6.39
C HIS A 25 -8.62 -0.52 -5.90
N LEU A 26 -7.82 0.55 -5.90
CA LEU A 26 -8.26 1.88 -5.47
C LEU A 26 -9.39 2.42 -6.36
N GLN A 27 -9.29 2.22 -7.69
CA GLN A 27 -10.33 2.59 -8.64
C GLN A 27 -11.62 1.82 -8.39
N GLN A 28 -11.53 0.50 -8.21
CA GLN A 28 -12.68 -0.34 -7.91
C GLN A 28 -13.31 0.05 -6.56
N PHE A 29 -12.50 0.36 -5.56
CA PHE A 29 -13.00 0.77 -4.25
C PHE A 29 -13.82 2.06 -4.36
N ALA A 30 -13.29 3.05 -5.08
CA ALA A 30 -13.93 4.33 -5.30
C ALA A 30 -15.19 4.24 -6.19
N SER A 31 -15.24 3.28 -7.14
CA SER A 31 -16.39 3.13 -8.04
C SER A 31 -17.56 2.38 -7.41
N THR A 32 -17.32 1.51 -6.43
CA THR A 32 -18.39 0.70 -5.82
C THR A 32 -18.93 1.26 -4.51
N ARG A 33 -18.32 2.32 -3.95
CA ARG A 33 -18.73 2.92 -2.66
C ARG A 33 -19.13 4.37 -2.83
N ARG A 34 -20.04 4.82 -1.96
CA ARG A 34 -20.54 6.20 -1.94
C ARG A 34 -19.66 7.06 -1.04
N GLY A 35 -19.48 8.34 -1.41
CA GLY A 35 -18.83 9.34 -0.55
C GLY A 35 -17.42 8.93 -0.12
N VAL A 36 -16.58 8.51 -1.07
CA VAL A 36 -15.21 8.10 -0.79
C VAL A 36 -14.30 9.31 -0.72
N GLU A 37 -13.62 9.46 0.41
CA GLU A 37 -12.57 10.46 0.64
C GLU A 37 -11.20 9.82 0.45
N ALA A 38 -10.29 10.55 -0.21
CA ALA A 38 -8.94 10.10 -0.49
C ALA A 38 -7.92 10.93 0.28
N TYR A 39 -7.06 10.25 1.03
CA TYR A 39 -5.96 10.82 1.78
C TYR A 39 -4.64 10.32 1.20
N VAL A 40 -3.68 11.22 1.03
CA VAL A 40 -2.35 10.89 0.53
C VAL A 40 -1.37 11.01 1.68
N GLU A 41 -0.76 9.89 2.02
CA GLU A 41 0.36 9.85 2.94
C GLU A 41 1.65 10.12 2.14
N PRO A 42 2.41 11.16 2.50
CA PRO A 42 3.69 11.43 1.85
C PRO A 42 4.67 10.27 2.10
N PRO A 43 5.63 10.06 1.19
CA PRO A 43 6.66 9.05 1.40
C PRO A 43 7.52 9.40 2.62
N THR A 44 8.05 8.37 3.27
CA THR A 44 9.10 8.51 4.29
C THR A 44 10.39 7.88 3.80
N ASN A 45 11.44 7.88 4.62
CA ASN A 45 12.71 7.22 4.29
C ASN A 45 12.57 5.70 4.08
N VAL A 46 11.52 5.07 4.60
CA VAL A 46 11.33 3.61 4.59
C VAL A 46 10.00 3.18 3.99
N THR A 47 9.09 4.11 3.67
CA THR A 47 7.78 3.81 3.06
C THR A 47 7.55 4.61 1.79
N ALA A 48 6.98 3.94 0.78
CA ALA A 48 6.49 4.56 -0.43
C ALA A 48 5.26 5.46 -0.15
N PRO A 49 4.91 6.41 -1.04
CA PRO A 49 3.68 7.18 -0.87
C PRO A 49 2.48 6.23 -0.88
N THR A 50 1.48 6.55 -0.06
CA THR A 50 0.36 5.65 0.18
C THR A 50 -0.95 6.42 0.06
N ILE A 51 -1.96 5.77 -0.51
CA ILE A 51 -3.31 6.31 -0.58
C ILE A 51 -4.18 5.54 0.41
N VAL A 52 -4.91 6.28 1.24
CA VAL A 52 -5.98 5.77 2.09
C VAL A 52 -7.31 6.25 1.52
N LEU A 53 -8.24 5.33 1.30
CA LEU A 53 -9.61 5.65 0.92
C LEU A 53 -10.53 5.30 2.08
N VAL A 54 -11.47 6.19 2.39
CA VAL A 54 -12.49 6.00 3.44
C VAL A 54 -13.86 6.30 2.82
N ALA A 55 -14.79 5.36 2.90
CA ALA A 55 -16.15 5.50 2.41
C ALA A 55 -17.09 6.09 3.49
N TRP A 56 -18.26 6.54 3.07
CA TRP A 56 -19.25 7.21 3.94
C TRP A 56 -19.73 6.37 5.15
N ASP A 57 -19.67 5.04 5.04
CA ASP A 57 -20.07 4.08 6.07
C ASP A 57 -18.90 3.65 6.97
N GLY A 58 -17.71 4.21 6.75
CA GLY A 58 -16.50 3.91 7.50
C GLY A 58 -15.68 2.74 6.96
N GLU A 59 -16.09 2.08 5.87
CA GLU A 59 -15.23 1.12 5.20
C GLU A 59 -13.98 1.82 4.63
N TRP A 60 -12.80 1.21 4.77
CA TRP A 60 -11.56 1.83 4.33
C TRP A 60 -10.57 0.85 3.69
N THR A 61 -9.64 1.39 2.91
CA THR A 61 -8.50 0.63 2.38
C THR A 61 -7.25 1.51 2.30
N ARG A 62 -6.07 0.88 2.37
CA ARG A 62 -4.76 1.53 2.30
C ARG A 62 -3.85 0.79 1.33
N ARG A 63 -3.26 1.49 0.37
CA ARG A 63 -2.34 0.89 -0.62
C ARG A 63 -1.16 1.81 -0.93
N ALA A 64 0.04 1.26 -0.86
CA ALA A 64 1.24 1.90 -1.38
C ALA A 64 1.12 2.06 -2.90
N VAL A 65 1.43 3.24 -3.41
CA VAL A 65 1.44 3.57 -4.83
C VAL A 65 2.85 4.00 -5.19
N ARG A 66 3.51 3.25 -6.08
CA ARG A 66 4.87 3.56 -6.54
C ARG A 66 4.92 3.67 -8.05
#